data_AF-A0A1F5TQR2-F1
#
_entry.id   AF-A0A1F5TQR2-F1
#
_cell.length_a   1.000
_cell.length_b   1.000
_cell.length_c   1.000
_cell.angle_alpha   90.00
_cell.angle_beta   90.00
_cell.angle_gamma   90.00
#
_symmetry.space_group_name_H-M   'P 1'
#
loop_
_entity.id
_entity.type
_entity.pdbx_description
1 polymer ?
#
loop_
_entity_poly.entity_id
_entity_poly.type
_entity_poly.pdbx_seq_one_letter_code
_entity_poly.pdbx_strand_id
1 'polypeptide(L)'
;MKQFFSTKTPLQIAVTSVATILLTTGVVVAATTLGTNISTTGTLTVTPASNSTTVTSVKNAAGTPIFDVDTTNALASTTDLVIASGARIGLGSTGGHLTALANDSLFVEGEGEFDGIVWFDGSLRASSTILATGETTLYNTLTATTTSLRANDSSAAVLTIRQDDATSNIATLQDGATSVLTIGPAGLVVVQPSANSTVALSVKNSTGAPIFDVDTTNARASTTGALIRPTSNGTATVSITNATGKPIIDIDTTNARASTTELFIGQSNGTTPRLNASSTAVSIGDGQPIVGLRFGTCVVDIPSTIASSTSFANCTATGVTTSDRVFVTMRSTSTSMVFRNASSTTNNTIQVSVANTGWLSNAVYAGTVDPDATEWEWMAIR
;
A
#
# COMPACT_ATOMS: atom_id res chain seq x y z
N MET A 1 115.10 76.67 25.86
CA MET A 1 114.91 75.37 25.18
C MET A 1 115.55 74.26 26.02
N LYS A 2 114.96 73.06 25.94
CA LYS A 2 115.21 71.78 26.68
C LYS A 2 114.48 71.69 28.02
N GLN A 3 113.35 70.98 28.17
CA GLN A 3 112.86 69.64 27.77
C GLN A 3 112.78 68.75 29.02
N PHE A 4 111.57 68.34 29.40
CA PHE A 4 111.31 67.11 30.14
C PHE A 4 109.99 66.52 29.62
N PHE A 5 110.09 65.52 28.75
CA PHE A 5 108.99 64.60 28.45
C PHE A 5 109.08 63.44 29.45
N SER A 6 108.04 63.23 30.23
CA SER A 6 107.89 62.09 31.14
C SER A 6 107.50 60.85 30.33
N THR A 7 108.42 59.92 30.17
CA THR A 7 108.21 58.62 29.53
C THR A 7 107.45 57.69 30.47
N LYS A 8 106.17 57.40 30.18
CA LYS A 8 105.50 56.21 30.71
C LYS A 8 106.13 54.98 30.06
N THR A 9 106.47 53.98 30.85
CA THR A 9 107.23 52.81 30.41
C THR A 9 106.39 51.93 29.46
N PRO A 10 106.98 51.40 28.37
CA PRO A 10 106.30 50.56 27.37
C PRO A 10 105.62 49.31 27.96
N LEU A 11 106.03 48.88 29.15
CA LEU A 11 105.43 47.76 29.89
C LEU A 11 103.97 48.04 30.29
N GLN A 12 103.62 49.28 30.65
CA GLN A 12 102.24 49.62 31.03
C GLN A 12 101.27 49.52 29.85
N ILE A 13 101.72 49.87 28.64
CA ILE A 13 100.89 49.79 27.43
C ILE A 13 100.66 48.32 27.03
N ALA A 14 101.69 47.47 27.14
CA ALA A 14 101.57 46.05 26.82
C ALA A 14 100.64 45.28 27.77
N VAL A 15 100.73 45.54 29.07
CA VAL A 15 99.86 44.87 30.06
C VAL A 15 98.40 45.28 29.88
N THR A 16 98.14 46.56 29.60
CA THR A 16 96.77 47.05 29.43
C THR A 16 96.12 46.48 28.16
N SER A 17 96.88 46.39 27.06
CA SER A 17 96.36 45.84 25.79
C SER A 17 96.09 44.33 25.88
N VAL A 18 96.98 43.54 26.49
CA VAL A 18 96.77 42.10 26.70
C VAL A 18 95.59 41.84 27.65
N ALA A 19 95.47 42.60 28.74
CA ALA A 19 94.33 42.49 29.65
C ALA A 19 93.01 42.82 28.94
N THR A 20 92.99 43.86 28.09
CA THR A 20 91.80 44.24 27.32
C THR A 20 91.41 43.15 26.34
N ILE A 21 92.37 42.54 25.64
CA ILE A 21 92.10 41.43 24.71
C ILE A 21 91.63 40.18 25.45
N LEU A 22 92.25 39.80 26.57
CA LEU A 22 91.79 38.63 27.34
C LEU A 22 90.39 38.83 27.91
N LEU A 23 90.06 40.03 28.39
CA LEU A 23 88.74 40.36 28.89
C LEU A 23 87.69 40.41 27.78
N THR A 24 87.98 41.04 26.64
CA THR A 24 87.01 41.11 25.53
C THR A 24 86.82 39.75 24.89
N THR A 25 87.88 38.99 24.64
CA THR A 25 87.77 37.67 23.99
C THR A 25 87.23 36.61 24.95
N GLY A 26 87.64 36.64 26.23
CA GLY A 26 87.17 35.68 27.24
C GLY A 26 85.71 35.87 27.64
N VAL A 27 85.24 37.13 27.75
CA VAL A 27 83.84 37.43 28.07
C VAL A 27 82.93 37.18 26.87
N VAL A 28 83.41 37.39 25.64
CA VAL A 28 82.61 37.17 24.42
C VAL A 28 82.47 35.68 24.10
N VAL A 29 83.48 34.85 24.38
CA VAL A 29 83.40 33.39 24.14
C VAL A 29 82.61 32.65 25.23
N ALA A 30 82.44 33.23 26.42
CA ALA A 30 81.61 32.66 27.49
C ALA A 30 80.10 32.91 27.32
N ALA A 31 79.68 33.63 26.27
CA ALA A 31 78.28 33.94 26.01
C ALA A 31 77.65 33.09 24.88
N THR A 32 78.13 31.86 24.63
CA THR A 32 77.60 31.03 23.53
C THR A 32 76.43 30.11 23.89
N THR A 33 75.88 30.21 25.10
CA THR A 33 74.58 29.56 25.38
C THR A 33 73.84 30.35 26.45
N LEU A 34 73.00 31.31 26.03
CA LEU A 34 71.99 31.89 26.92
C LEU A 34 70.92 30.83 27.17
N GLY A 35 71.12 30.02 28.22
CA GLY A 35 70.06 29.26 28.86
C GLY A 35 69.13 30.22 29.61
N THR A 36 68.43 31.08 28.88
CA THR A 36 67.43 31.98 29.43
C THR A 36 66.07 31.46 29.04
N ASN A 37 65.28 31.06 30.03
CA ASN A 37 63.83 31.00 29.89
C ASN A 37 63.37 32.38 29.41
N ILE A 38 63.02 32.50 28.13
CA ILE A 38 62.44 33.73 27.60
C ILE A 38 60.99 33.76 28.09
N SER A 39 60.75 34.49 29.19
CA SER A 39 59.40 34.78 29.69
C SER A 39 59.07 36.21 29.29
N THR A 40 58.28 36.38 28.23
CA THR A 40 57.72 37.68 27.88
C THR A 40 56.33 37.78 28.48
N THR A 41 56.07 38.81 29.28
CA THR A 41 54.70 39.17 29.69
C THR A 41 53.89 39.80 28.54
N GLY A 42 54.54 40.05 27.40
CA GLY A 42 53.93 40.55 26.16
C GLY A 42 54.27 39.68 24.94
N THR A 43 54.00 40.21 23.75
CA THR A 43 54.18 39.49 22.48
C THR A 43 55.66 39.33 22.12
N LEU A 44 56.12 38.10 21.91
CA LEU A 44 57.39 37.81 21.24
C LEU A 44 57.17 37.91 19.72
N THR A 45 57.85 38.85 19.05
CA THR A 45 57.86 38.95 17.59
C THR A 45 59.19 38.45 17.07
N VAL A 46 59.17 37.40 16.24
CA VAL A 46 60.35 36.86 15.55
C VAL A 46 60.28 37.27 14.09
N THR A 47 61.16 38.19 13.68
CA THR A 47 61.28 38.60 12.28
C THR A 47 62.45 37.83 11.65
N PRO A 48 62.20 36.95 10.67
CA PRO A 48 63.28 36.22 10.00
C PRO A 48 64.19 37.18 9.21
N ALA A 49 65.47 36.83 9.06
CA ALA A 49 66.36 37.50 8.12
C ALA A 49 65.81 37.37 6.69
N SER A 50 66.10 38.35 5.83
CA SER A 50 65.49 38.52 4.49
C SER A 50 65.69 37.33 3.51
N ASN A 51 66.46 36.32 3.91
CA ASN A 51 66.81 35.12 3.15
C ASN A 51 66.56 33.80 3.93
N SER A 52 65.85 33.83 5.06
CA SER A 52 65.55 32.63 5.86
C SER A 52 64.23 32.00 5.42
N THR A 53 64.23 30.71 5.08
CA THR A 53 63.01 29.93 4.82
C THR A 53 62.34 29.49 6.13
N THR A 54 63.11 29.32 7.20
CA THR A 54 62.59 29.03 8.55
C THR A 54 62.24 30.35 9.26
N VAL A 55 60.98 30.50 9.67
CA VAL A 55 60.48 31.69 10.40
C VAL A 55 60.70 31.53 11.89
N THR A 56 60.40 30.36 12.45
CA THR A 56 60.66 30.02 13.87
C THR A 56 60.76 28.51 14.02
N SER A 57 61.84 28.00 14.63
CA SER A 57 61.99 26.56 14.95
C SER A 57 62.39 26.42 16.41
N VAL A 58 61.49 25.85 17.22
CA VAL A 58 61.75 25.46 18.62
C VAL A 58 62.15 24.00 18.59
N LYS A 59 63.36 23.67 19.06
CA LYS A 59 63.89 22.31 19.09
C LYS A 59 64.06 21.82 20.52
N ASN A 60 63.90 20.53 20.75
CA ASN A 60 64.29 19.91 22.01
C ASN A 60 65.82 19.91 22.17
N ALA A 61 66.32 19.49 23.35
CA ALA A 61 67.77 19.42 23.62
C ALA A 61 68.55 18.46 22.69
N ALA A 62 67.83 17.54 22.02
CA ALA A 62 68.40 16.62 21.03
C ALA A 62 68.37 17.19 19.59
N GLY A 63 67.90 18.43 19.39
CA GLY A 63 67.84 19.09 18.09
C GLY A 63 66.61 18.73 17.24
N THR A 64 65.66 17.94 17.77
CA THR A 64 64.40 17.62 17.09
C THR A 64 63.42 18.78 17.21
N PRO A 65 62.79 19.26 16.11
CA PRO A 65 61.76 20.29 16.18
C PRO A 65 60.57 19.85 17.05
N ILE A 66 60.13 20.73 17.95
CA ILE A 66 58.88 20.65 18.73
C ILE A 66 57.82 21.55 18.08
N PHE A 67 58.24 22.68 17.51
CA PHE A 67 57.39 23.63 16.78
C PHE A 67 58.21 24.25 15.65
N ASP A 68 57.80 24.04 14.39
CA ASP A 68 58.46 24.62 13.23
C ASP A 68 57.44 25.37 12.36
N VAL A 69 57.77 26.62 12.03
CA VAL A 69 57.03 27.46 11.08
C VAL A 69 58.01 27.83 9.98
N ASP A 70 57.80 27.25 8.81
CA ASP A 70 58.57 27.56 7.59
C ASP A 70 57.66 28.30 6.60
N THR A 71 58.26 29.18 5.79
CA THR A 71 57.64 29.84 4.64
C THR A 71 57.09 28.89 3.57
N THR A 72 57.45 27.61 3.61
CA THR A 72 57.14 26.59 2.58
C THR A 72 56.15 25.53 3.05
N ASN A 73 56.07 25.26 4.37
CA ASN A 73 55.32 24.14 4.92
C ASN A 73 54.32 24.57 6.01
N ALA A 74 53.21 23.84 6.10
CA ALA A 74 52.19 24.00 7.14
C ALA A 74 52.79 23.86 8.55
N LEU A 75 52.12 24.48 9.53
CA LEU A 75 52.42 24.31 10.95
C LEU A 75 52.45 22.82 11.31
N ALA A 76 53.64 22.28 11.59
CA ALA A 76 53.84 20.89 11.97
C ALA A 76 54.08 20.82 13.49
N SER A 77 53.16 20.17 14.20
CA SER A 77 53.30 19.85 15.62
C SER A 77 53.49 18.34 15.75
N THR A 78 54.49 17.89 16.50
CA THR A 78 54.70 16.46 16.80
C THR A 78 53.81 15.97 17.95
N THR A 79 53.04 16.88 18.56
CA THR A 79 52.06 16.66 19.63
C THR A 79 50.73 17.33 19.25
N ASP A 80 49.73 17.27 20.13
CA ASP A 80 48.44 17.93 19.91
C ASP A 80 48.60 19.42 19.59
N LEU A 81 47.97 19.86 18.50
CA LEU A 81 47.83 21.27 18.15
C LEU A 81 46.51 21.77 18.74
N VAL A 82 46.57 22.42 19.91
CA VAL A 82 45.39 23.06 20.50
C VAL A 82 45.23 24.47 19.94
N ILE A 83 44.17 24.68 19.15
CA ILE A 83 43.81 25.99 18.62
C ILE A 83 42.70 26.58 19.48
N ALA A 84 43.07 27.47 20.41
CA ALA A 84 42.14 28.02 21.41
C ALA A 84 41.02 28.91 20.82
N SER A 85 41.20 29.45 19.61
CA SER A 85 40.19 30.31 18.97
C SER A 85 40.36 30.40 17.44
N GLY A 86 40.08 29.29 16.75
CA GLY A 86 40.02 29.22 15.28
C GLY A 86 41.40 29.20 14.58
N ALA A 87 41.58 28.30 13.63
CA ALA A 87 42.79 28.25 12.80
C ALA A 87 42.52 28.95 11.48
N ARG A 88 43.40 29.88 11.11
CA ARG A 88 43.46 30.44 9.76
C ARG A 88 44.58 29.74 9.02
N ILE A 89 44.24 28.99 7.99
CA ILE A 89 45.22 28.36 7.12
C ILE A 89 45.20 29.15 5.80
N GLY A 90 46.24 29.96 5.56
CA GLY A 90 46.46 30.70 4.32
C GLY A 90 46.15 32.22 4.34
N LEU A 91 46.70 32.92 3.35
CA LEU A 91 46.46 34.36 3.08
C LEU A 91 45.03 34.56 2.55
N GLY A 92 44.23 35.38 3.22
CA GLY A 92 42.86 35.73 2.80
C GLY A 92 41.74 34.95 3.52
N SER A 93 42.05 34.05 4.45
CA SER A 93 41.04 33.36 5.26
C SER A 93 40.31 34.33 6.19
N THR A 94 38.97 34.36 6.08
CA THR A 94 38.08 35.04 7.04
C THR A 94 37.77 34.09 8.19
N GLY A 95 37.79 34.59 9.43
CA GLY A 95 37.53 33.76 10.61
C GLY A 95 36.12 33.16 10.57
N GLY A 96 36.05 31.84 10.40
CA GLY A 96 34.78 31.11 10.38
C GLY A 96 34.89 29.66 9.90
N HIS A 97 35.87 29.33 9.04
CA HIS A 97 35.96 28.01 8.41
C HIS A 97 37.40 27.52 8.24
N LEU A 98 37.60 26.20 8.40
CA LEU A 98 38.77 25.49 7.88
C LEU A 98 38.61 25.37 6.36
N THR A 99 39.38 26.14 5.59
CA THR A 99 39.35 26.11 4.13
C THR A 99 40.67 25.55 3.61
N ALA A 100 40.64 24.46 2.83
CA ALA A 100 41.83 23.95 2.16
C ALA A 100 42.23 24.88 1.00
N LEU A 101 43.51 25.27 0.91
CA LEU A 101 44.04 26.04 -0.21
C LEU A 101 44.68 25.07 -1.21
N ALA A 102 44.02 24.87 -2.34
CA ALA A 102 44.37 23.96 -3.43
C ALA A 102 44.36 22.46 -3.04
N ASN A 103 43.48 21.70 -3.71
CA ASN A 103 43.14 20.28 -3.50
C ASN A 103 41.96 19.99 -2.53
N ASP A 104 41.23 21.03 -2.11
CA ASP A 104 39.84 21.03 -1.57
C ASP A 104 39.48 20.02 -0.46
N SER A 105 40.46 19.37 0.16
CA SER A 105 40.22 18.23 1.04
C SER A 105 40.73 18.51 2.46
N LEU A 106 39.83 18.40 3.44
CA LEU A 106 40.22 18.14 4.82
C LEU A 106 40.41 16.63 4.95
N PHE A 107 41.62 16.21 5.27
CA PHE A 107 41.94 14.81 5.50
C PHE A 107 41.99 14.55 7.01
N VAL A 108 41.17 13.60 7.48
CA VAL A 108 41.16 13.12 8.85
C VAL A 108 41.47 11.63 8.82
N GLU A 109 42.58 11.24 9.41
CA GLU A 109 42.89 9.82 9.64
C GLU A 109 42.19 9.37 10.92
N GLY A 110 41.22 8.46 10.79
CA GLY A 110 40.42 7.99 11.92
C GLY A 110 39.06 8.68 12.02
N GLU A 111 38.74 9.21 13.21
CA GLU A 111 37.43 9.76 13.56
C GLU A 111 37.49 11.28 13.70
N GLY A 112 36.56 11.98 13.06
CA GLY A 112 36.32 13.41 13.29
C GLY A 112 35.12 13.59 14.20
N GLU A 113 35.30 14.26 15.34
CA GLU A 113 34.22 14.59 16.27
C GLU A 113 33.84 16.07 16.12
N PHE A 114 32.54 16.33 16.15
CA PHE A 114 31.97 17.67 16.14
C PHE A 114 30.90 17.75 17.24
N ASP A 115 31.17 18.51 18.31
CA ASP A 115 30.26 18.66 19.47
C ASP A 115 28.94 19.40 19.16
N GLY A 116 28.84 19.96 17.95
CA GLY A 116 27.72 20.81 17.55
C GLY A 116 27.17 20.46 16.17
N ILE A 117 26.42 21.41 15.60
CA ILE A 117 25.79 21.23 14.30
C ILE A 117 26.85 21.38 13.20
N VAL A 118 26.95 20.37 12.35
CA VAL A 118 27.70 20.44 11.10
C VAL A 118 26.74 20.79 9.96
N TRP A 119 27.01 21.87 9.26
CA TRP A 119 26.23 22.29 8.09
C TRP A 119 26.97 21.88 6.80
N PHE A 120 26.27 21.18 5.92
CA PHE A 120 26.73 20.89 4.56
C PHE A 120 25.84 21.65 3.57
N ASP A 121 26.38 22.70 2.93
CA ASP A 121 25.65 23.48 1.90
C ASP A 121 25.57 22.74 0.53
N GLY A 122 26.29 21.62 0.41
CA GLY A 122 26.37 20.82 -0.80
C GLY A 122 26.00 19.36 -0.57
N SER A 123 26.76 18.46 -1.18
CA SER A 123 26.54 17.02 -1.11
C SER A 123 27.31 16.39 0.04
N LEU A 124 26.61 15.76 0.98
CA LEU A 124 27.21 14.78 1.88
C LEU A 124 27.29 13.42 1.16
N ARG A 125 28.48 12.84 1.07
CA ARG A 125 28.71 11.53 0.44
C ARG A 125 29.46 10.62 1.40
N ALA A 126 28.79 9.56 1.85
CA ALA A 126 29.46 8.46 2.54
C ALA A 126 29.65 7.30 1.56
N SER A 127 30.85 6.72 1.51
CA SER A 127 31.16 5.59 0.63
C SER A 127 30.54 4.26 1.11
N SER A 128 30.21 4.17 2.39
CA SER A 128 29.65 2.96 3.02
C SER A 128 28.34 3.25 3.75
N THR A 129 28.41 3.97 4.87
CA THR A 129 27.29 4.10 5.81
C THR A 129 27.15 5.53 6.28
N ILE A 130 25.90 6.02 6.30
CA ILE A 130 25.47 7.13 7.15
C ILE A 130 24.69 6.48 8.29
N LEU A 131 25.20 6.56 9.52
CA LEU A 131 24.53 6.06 10.71
C LEU A 131 23.92 7.24 11.47
N ALA A 132 22.60 7.30 11.54
CA ALA A 132 21.88 8.21 12.42
C ALA A 132 21.36 7.42 13.61
N THR A 133 21.74 7.83 14.83
CA THR A 133 21.32 7.18 16.08
C THR A 133 20.06 7.80 16.68
N GLY A 134 19.65 8.97 16.18
CA GLY A 134 18.43 9.67 16.56
C GLY A 134 17.46 9.87 15.39
N GLU A 135 16.43 10.68 15.61
CA GLU A 135 15.46 11.05 14.59
C GLU A 135 16.14 11.76 13.41
N THR A 136 15.79 11.37 12.19
CA THR A 136 16.31 11.98 10.95
C THR A 136 15.15 12.49 10.12
N THR A 137 15.18 13.78 9.79
CA THR A 137 14.17 14.42 8.93
C THR A 137 14.77 14.74 7.56
N LEU A 138 14.12 14.26 6.51
CA LEU A 138 14.45 14.60 5.12
C LEU A 138 13.32 15.47 4.55
N TYR A 139 13.64 16.68 4.10
CA TYR A 139 12.64 17.69 3.70
C TYR A 139 12.11 17.55 2.26
N ASN A 140 12.62 16.61 1.48
CA ASN A 140 12.24 16.45 0.08
C ASN A 140 12.25 14.95 -0.27
N THR A 141 12.69 14.60 -1.46
CA THR A 141 12.66 13.24 -1.99
C THR A 141 13.80 12.41 -1.43
N LEU A 142 13.48 11.24 -0.88
CA LEU A 142 14.43 10.16 -0.67
C LEU A 142 14.44 9.24 -1.89
N THR A 143 15.50 9.31 -2.69
CA THR A 143 15.72 8.33 -3.78
C THR A 143 16.70 7.27 -3.30
N ALA A 144 16.22 6.04 -3.16
CA ALA A 144 17.06 4.89 -2.88
C ALA A 144 17.22 4.05 -4.14
N THR A 145 18.43 3.98 -4.68
CA THR A 145 18.78 3.12 -5.81
C THR A 145 19.19 1.71 -5.37
N THR A 146 18.90 1.36 -4.11
CA THR A 146 19.25 0.08 -3.51
C THR A 146 18.21 -0.99 -3.85
N THR A 147 18.54 -2.26 -3.63
CA THR A 147 17.60 -3.37 -3.84
C THR A 147 16.51 -3.48 -2.76
N SER A 148 16.63 -2.74 -1.64
CA SER A 148 15.64 -2.80 -0.56
C SER A 148 15.70 -1.58 0.37
N LEU A 149 14.52 -1.08 0.76
CA LEU A 149 14.30 -0.32 1.99
C LEU A 149 13.73 -1.25 3.06
N ARG A 150 14.35 -1.29 4.24
CA ARG A 150 13.94 -2.17 5.33
C ARG A 150 13.81 -1.38 6.62
N ALA A 151 12.65 -1.46 7.26
CA ALA A 151 12.48 -1.10 8.66
C ALA A 151 12.69 -2.37 9.49
N ASN A 152 13.81 -2.47 10.18
CA ASN A 152 14.14 -3.60 11.06
C ASN A 152 14.15 -3.11 12.50
N ASP A 153 13.25 -3.64 13.32
CA ASP A 153 13.29 -3.49 14.77
C ASP A 153 13.01 -4.86 15.41
N SER A 154 13.69 -5.11 16.53
CA SER A 154 13.52 -6.27 17.39
C SER A 154 12.17 -6.31 18.12
N SER A 155 11.50 -5.15 18.31
CA SER A 155 10.26 -5.04 19.08
C SER A 155 9.01 -4.85 18.21
N ALA A 156 9.04 -3.96 17.22
CA ALA A 156 8.00 -3.84 16.21
C ALA A 156 8.52 -3.11 14.96
N ALA A 157 8.92 -3.85 13.94
CA ALA A 157 9.24 -3.28 12.63
C ALA A 157 7.97 -2.66 12.02
N VAL A 158 7.88 -1.31 12.02
CA VAL A 158 6.77 -0.58 11.39
C VAL A 158 7.32 0.41 10.38
N LEU A 159 6.93 0.25 9.11
CA LEU A 159 7.04 1.31 8.12
C LEU A 159 5.70 2.07 8.09
N THR A 160 5.70 3.28 8.64
CA THR A 160 4.52 4.16 8.58
C THR A 160 4.66 5.10 7.39
N ILE A 161 3.71 5.03 6.46
CA ILE A 161 3.58 6.01 5.37
C ILE A 161 2.34 6.85 5.67
N ARG A 162 2.56 8.13 5.92
CA ARG A 162 1.49 9.10 6.18
C ARG A 162 1.60 10.22 5.16
N GLN A 163 0.46 10.60 4.63
CA GLN A 163 0.32 11.76 3.79
C GLN A 163 -0.45 12.83 4.58
N ASP A 164 0.08 14.05 4.59
CA ASP A 164 -0.52 15.19 5.29
C ASP A 164 -1.35 16.11 4.37
N ASP A 165 -1.31 15.87 3.05
CA ASP A 165 -2.22 16.47 2.08
C ASP A 165 -3.42 15.52 1.82
N ALA A 166 -4.56 16.01 1.32
CA ALA A 166 -5.76 15.18 1.14
C ALA A 166 -6.00 14.72 -0.32
N THR A 167 -5.05 14.98 -1.21
CA THR A 167 -5.26 14.92 -2.66
C THR A 167 -4.36 13.94 -3.39
N SER A 168 -3.15 13.71 -2.88
CA SER A 168 -2.19 12.74 -3.39
C SER A 168 -2.51 11.32 -2.91
N ASN A 169 -1.90 10.32 -3.54
CA ASN A 169 -1.92 8.95 -3.01
C ASN A 169 -1.05 8.86 -1.76
N ILE A 170 -1.48 8.09 -0.76
CA ILE A 170 -0.69 7.77 0.43
C ILE A 170 0.53 6.94 0.04
N ALA A 171 0.33 5.93 -0.82
CA ALA A 171 1.41 5.08 -1.32
C ALA A 171 1.12 4.56 -2.72
N THR A 172 2.16 4.42 -3.53
CA THR A 172 2.12 3.74 -4.83
C THR A 172 3.31 2.82 -4.98
N LEU A 173 3.06 1.53 -5.24
CA LEU A 173 4.08 0.60 -5.69
C LEU A 173 3.97 0.48 -7.20
N GLN A 174 5.10 0.62 -7.89
CA GLN A 174 5.17 0.59 -9.34
C GLN A 174 6.08 -0.54 -9.83
N ASP A 175 5.70 -1.13 -10.95
CA ASP A 175 6.55 -1.94 -11.81
C ASP A 175 6.82 -1.13 -13.08
N GLY A 176 8.04 -0.57 -13.18
CA GLY A 176 8.38 0.42 -14.20
C GLY A 176 7.49 1.67 -14.10
N ALA A 177 6.74 1.96 -15.16
CA ALA A 177 5.81 3.10 -15.22
C ALA A 177 4.38 2.75 -14.76
N THR A 178 4.11 1.49 -14.39
CA THR A 178 2.76 1.01 -14.06
C THR A 178 2.59 0.88 -12.55
N SER A 179 1.51 1.44 -11.99
CA SER A 179 1.17 1.24 -10.58
C SER A 179 0.54 -0.13 -10.37
N VAL A 180 1.16 -0.97 -9.55
CA VAL A 180 0.67 -2.32 -9.21
C VAL A 180 -0.09 -2.37 -7.89
N LEU A 181 0.19 -1.43 -6.99
CA LEU A 181 -0.61 -1.19 -5.79
C LEU A 181 -0.69 0.32 -5.52
N THR A 182 -1.89 0.82 -5.27
CA THR A 182 -2.14 2.22 -4.92
C THR A 182 -2.98 2.28 -3.65
N ILE A 183 -2.54 3.08 -2.70
CA ILE A 183 -3.33 3.50 -1.55
C ILE A 183 -3.72 4.96 -1.79
N GLY A 184 -4.97 5.20 -2.14
CA GLY A 184 -5.48 6.54 -2.45
C GLY A 184 -5.61 7.45 -1.21
N PRO A 185 -5.94 8.73 -1.39
CA PRO A 185 -6.01 9.73 -0.30
C PRO A 185 -7.00 9.39 0.83
N ALA A 186 -8.06 8.62 0.52
CA ALA A 186 -9.05 8.16 1.48
C ALA A 186 -8.78 6.75 2.04
N GLY A 187 -7.58 6.20 1.80
CA GLY A 187 -7.20 4.84 2.22
C GLY A 187 -7.74 3.71 1.32
N LEU A 188 -8.36 4.04 0.18
CA LEU A 188 -8.75 3.03 -0.82
C LEU A 188 -7.51 2.28 -1.30
N VAL A 189 -7.52 0.95 -1.16
CA VAL A 189 -6.46 0.08 -1.68
C VAL A 189 -6.88 -0.49 -3.03
N VAL A 190 -6.10 -0.22 -4.07
CA VAL A 190 -6.26 -0.77 -5.42
C VAL A 190 -5.06 -1.66 -5.72
N VAL A 191 -5.33 -2.92 -6.06
CA VAL A 191 -4.32 -3.87 -6.57
C VAL A 191 -4.58 -4.07 -8.06
N GLN A 192 -3.60 -3.72 -8.89
CA GLN A 192 -3.72 -3.75 -10.34
C GLN A 192 -2.44 -4.36 -10.93
N PRO A 193 -2.32 -5.69 -11.04
CA PRO A 193 -1.12 -6.30 -11.59
C PRO A 193 -0.84 -5.78 -13.01
N SER A 194 0.44 -5.65 -13.37
CA SER A 194 0.87 -5.13 -14.68
C SER A 194 0.48 -6.04 -15.86
N ALA A 195 0.13 -7.30 -15.58
CA ALA A 195 -0.45 -8.25 -16.51
C ALA A 195 -1.50 -9.13 -15.81
N ASN A 196 -2.36 -9.79 -16.60
CA ASN A 196 -3.29 -10.79 -16.07
C ASN A 196 -2.53 -11.89 -15.33
N SER A 197 -3.00 -12.24 -14.14
CA SER A 197 -2.42 -13.24 -13.25
C SER A 197 -3.50 -14.15 -12.69
N THR A 198 -3.19 -15.44 -12.59
CA THR A 198 -4.01 -16.43 -11.88
C THR A 198 -4.00 -16.23 -10.37
N VAL A 199 -3.10 -15.38 -9.86
CA VAL A 199 -2.99 -14.95 -8.46
C VAL A 199 -2.58 -13.48 -8.42
N ALA A 200 -3.50 -12.58 -8.75
CA ALA A 200 -3.29 -11.13 -8.75
C ALA A 200 -3.18 -10.54 -7.35
N LEU A 201 -3.94 -11.10 -6.40
CA LEU A 201 -3.85 -10.81 -4.98
C LEU A 201 -4.07 -12.12 -4.23
N SER A 202 -3.26 -12.42 -3.23
CA SER A 202 -3.41 -13.59 -2.37
C SER A 202 -3.19 -13.22 -0.92
N VAL A 203 -4.23 -13.40 -0.11
CA VAL A 203 -4.15 -13.33 1.35
C VAL A 203 -4.13 -14.77 1.84
N LYS A 204 -3.00 -15.18 2.43
CA LYS A 204 -2.79 -16.54 2.94
C LYS A 204 -2.84 -16.55 4.46
N ASN A 205 -3.24 -17.67 5.03
CA ASN A 205 -3.12 -17.90 6.47
C ASN A 205 -1.67 -18.25 6.85
N SER A 206 -1.42 -18.45 8.15
CA SER A 206 -0.09 -18.82 8.69
C SER A 206 0.45 -20.15 8.17
N THR A 207 -0.39 -21.02 7.60
CA THR A 207 0.02 -22.28 6.98
C THR A 207 0.28 -22.14 5.47
N GLY A 208 0.17 -20.93 4.91
CA GLY A 208 0.37 -20.65 3.48
C GLY A 208 -0.82 -21.00 2.58
N ALA A 209 -1.96 -21.40 3.15
CA ALA A 209 -3.17 -21.67 2.39
C ALA A 209 -3.93 -20.36 2.09
N PRO A 210 -4.47 -20.17 0.87
CA PRO A 210 -5.18 -18.94 0.52
C PRO A 210 -6.50 -18.83 1.28
N ILE A 211 -6.72 -17.69 1.93
CA ILE A 211 -7.99 -17.24 2.50
C ILE A 211 -8.81 -16.52 1.44
N PHE A 212 -8.15 -15.64 0.66
CA PHE A 212 -8.74 -14.85 -0.41
C PHE A 212 -7.74 -14.71 -1.55
N ASP A 213 -8.14 -15.12 -2.75
CA ASP A 213 -7.36 -14.96 -3.97
C ASP A 213 -8.19 -14.25 -5.05
N VAL A 214 -7.55 -13.36 -5.81
CA VAL A 214 -8.11 -12.76 -7.02
C VAL A 214 -7.36 -13.32 -8.23
N ASP A 215 -8.08 -13.97 -9.11
CA ASP A 215 -7.61 -14.45 -10.41
C ASP A 215 -8.14 -13.51 -11.50
N THR A 216 -7.26 -12.65 -12.00
CA THR A 216 -7.59 -11.69 -13.06
C THR A 216 -7.58 -12.31 -14.45
N THR A 217 -6.90 -13.44 -14.64
CA THR A 217 -6.90 -14.18 -15.92
C THR A 217 -8.27 -14.78 -16.21
N ASN A 218 -8.90 -15.37 -15.18
CA ASN A 218 -10.20 -16.02 -15.31
C ASN A 218 -11.37 -15.14 -14.80
N ALA A 219 -11.10 -13.91 -14.36
CA ALA A 219 -12.06 -13.01 -13.74
C ALA A 219 -12.79 -13.63 -12.52
N ARG A 220 -12.05 -14.34 -11.67
CA ARG A 220 -12.58 -15.02 -10.48
C ARG A 220 -12.04 -14.36 -9.22
N ALA A 221 -12.92 -14.14 -8.24
CA ALA A 221 -12.52 -13.95 -6.85
C ALA A 221 -12.90 -15.24 -6.11
N SER A 222 -11.93 -15.87 -5.46
CA SER A 222 -12.11 -17.15 -4.77
C SER A 222 -11.78 -16.99 -3.30
N THR A 223 -12.62 -17.56 -2.44
CA THR A 223 -12.40 -17.56 -0.99
C THR A 223 -12.51 -18.95 -0.44
N THR A 224 -11.61 -19.31 0.44
CA THR A 224 -11.69 -20.58 1.17
C THR A 224 -12.52 -20.35 2.43
N GLY A 225 -13.85 -20.47 2.32
CA GLY A 225 -14.81 -20.26 3.42
C GLY A 225 -15.91 -19.23 3.12
N ALA A 226 -16.77 -18.96 4.10
CA ALA A 226 -17.84 -17.97 3.98
C ALA A 226 -17.26 -16.54 3.94
N LEU A 227 -17.17 -15.97 2.74
CA LEU A 227 -16.55 -14.68 2.44
C LEU A 227 -17.13 -13.50 3.24
N ILE A 228 -18.38 -13.60 3.70
CA ILE A 228 -19.04 -12.46 4.34
C ILE A 228 -19.91 -12.94 5.50
N ARG A 229 -19.32 -12.97 6.69
CA ARG A 229 -20.10 -12.85 7.93
C ARG A 229 -20.09 -11.36 8.27
N PRO A 230 -21.13 -10.58 7.96
CA PRO A 230 -21.20 -9.23 8.50
C PRO A 230 -21.19 -9.35 10.02
N THR A 231 -20.10 -8.93 10.63
CA THR A 231 -20.01 -8.80 12.08
C THR A 231 -20.89 -7.62 12.46
N SER A 232 -22.06 -7.92 13.05
CA SER A 232 -23.08 -6.99 13.55
C SER A 232 -23.81 -6.13 12.48
N ASN A 233 -25.10 -6.45 12.27
CA ASN A 233 -26.17 -5.60 11.69
C ASN A 233 -26.03 -5.04 10.25
N GLY A 234 -24.95 -5.31 9.52
CA GLY A 234 -24.85 -4.94 8.10
C GLY A 234 -25.43 -6.01 7.18
N THR A 235 -26.38 -5.68 6.32
CA THR A 235 -26.76 -6.51 5.18
C THR A 235 -25.59 -6.54 4.18
N ALA A 236 -24.94 -7.68 4.03
CA ALA A 236 -23.96 -7.89 2.97
C ALA A 236 -24.69 -8.24 1.67
N THR A 237 -24.78 -7.30 0.74
CA THR A 237 -25.36 -7.54 -0.59
C THR A 237 -24.27 -8.05 -1.53
N VAL A 238 -24.26 -9.35 -1.83
CA VAL A 238 -23.44 -9.88 -2.93
C VAL A 238 -24.28 -9.80 -4.21
N SER A 239 -24.03 -8.80 -5.04
CA SER A 239 -24.56 -8.77 -6.40
C SER A 239 -23.59 -9.47 -7.33
N ILE A 240 -23.84 -10.75 -7.64
CA ILE A 240 -23.18 -11.43 -8.76
C ILE A 240 -23.97 -11.07 -10.02
N THR A 241 -23.48 -10.08 -10.75
CA THR A 241 -24.02 -9.68 -12.04
C THR A 241 -23.12 -10.21 -13.14
N ASN A 242 -23.63 -11.06 -14.02
CA ASN A 242 -22.93 -11.38 -15.27
C ASN A 242 -22.81 -10.10 -16.12
N ALA A 243 -21.80 -10.01 -16.99
CA ALA A 243 -21.63 -8.97 -18.02
C ALA A 243 -22.92 -8.59 -18.79
N THR A 244 -23.95 -9.44 -18.82
CA THR A 244 -25.27 -9.14 -19.41
C THR A 244 -26.30 -8.53 -18.44
N GLY A 245 -25.92 -8.09 -17.23
CA GLY A 245 -26.83 -7.42 -16.28
C GLY A 245 -27.82 -8.33 -15.56
N LYS A 246 -27.71 -9.66 -15.68
CA LYS A 246 -28.62 -10.61 -15.02
C LYS A 246 -28.07 -11.06 -13.67
N PRO A 247 -28.87 -11.04 -12.59
CA PRO A 247 -28.48 -11.65 -11.32
C PRO A 247 -28.39 -13.16 -11.50
N ILE A 248 -27.19 -13.71 -11.37
CA ILE A 248 -26.98 -15.16 -11.31
C ILE A 248 -26.76 -15.47 -9.83
N ILE A 249 -27.81 -15.96 -9.18
CA ILE A 249 -27.61 -16.75 -7.96
C ILE A 249 -27.26 -18.15 -8.45
N ASP A 250 -25.96 -18.39 -8.68
CA ASP A 250 -25.44 -19.73 -8.92
C ASP A 250 -25.20 -20.39 -7.57
N ILE A 251 -26.19 -21.15 -7.10
CA ILE A 251 -26.06 -21.99 -5.91
C ILE A 251 -25.43 -23.29 -6.41
N ASP A 252 -24.11 -23.39 -6.31
CA ASP A 252 -23.40 -24.65 -6.50
C ASP A 252 -23.96 -25.70 -5.54
N THR A 253 -24.59 -26.73 -6.12
CA THR A 253 -25.46 -27.69 -5.44
C THR A 253 -24.72 -28.75 -4.63
N THR A 254 -23.38 -28.67 -4.51
CA THR A 254 -22.65 -29.64 -3.68
C THR A 254 -22.72 -29.36 -2.18
N ASN A 255 -22.96 -28.12 -1.72
CA ASN A 255 -23.08 -27.80 -0.28
C ASN A 255 -23.90 -26.54 0.06
N ALA A 256 -24.52 -25.85 -0.89
CA ALA A 256 -25.20 -24.60 -0.62
C ALA A 256 -26.64 -24.81 -0.13
N ARG A 257 -26.84 -24.76 1.19
CA ARG A 257 -28.16 -24.60 1.81
C ARG A 257 -28.53 -23.12 1.77
N ALA A 258 -29.50 -22.74 0.94
CA ALA A 258 -30.16 -21.44 1.09
C ALA A 258 -30.94 -21.47 2.42
N SER A 259 -30.41 -20.77 3.43
CA SER A 259 -31.00 -20.65 4.77
C SER A 259 -32.11 -19.59 4.81
N THR A 260 -32.95 -19.52 3.78
CA THR A 260 -34.17 -18.73 3.84
C THR A 260 -35.34 -19.69 3.77
N THR A 261 -36.27 -19.54 4.70
CA THR A 261 -37.54 -20.26 4.76
C THR A 261 -38.42 -20.03 3.52
N GLU A 262 -38.03 -19.10 2.64
CA GLU A 262 -38.77 -18.71 1.44
C GLU A 262 -37.80 -18.46 0.28
N LEU A 263 -38.12 -19.04 -0.88
CA LEU A 263 -37.53 -18.70 -2.18
C LEU A 263 -38.54 -17.80 -2.91
N PHE A 264 -38.25 -16.50 -2.99
CA PHE A 264 -39.08 -15.57 -3.75
C PHE A 264 -38.68 -15.59 -5.22
N ILE A 265 -39.47 -16.27 -6.05
CA ILE A 265 -39.43 -16.09 -7.51
C ILE A 265 -40.33 -14.89 -7.85
N GLY A 266 -39.85 -13.68 -7.57
CA GLY A 266 -40.51 -12.43 -7.90
C GLY A 266 -40.17 -11.98 -9.32
N GLN A 267 -41.17 -11.49 -10.06
CA GLN A 267 -41.02 -11.01 -11.42
C GLN A 267 -40.77 -9.49 -11.44
N SER A 268 -39.79 -9.04 -12.20
CA SER A 268 -39.74 -7.67 -12.70
C SER A 268 -40.25 -7.68 -14.16
N ASN A 269 -41.43 -7.12 -14.41
CA ASN A 269 -41.98 -6.78 -15.76
C ASN A 269 -42.66 -7.88 -16.60
N GLY A 270 -43.85 -8.34 -16.18
CA GLY A 270 -44.98 -8.60 -17.09
C GLY A 270 -44.98 -9.84 -18.01
N THR A 271 -43.92 -10.64 -18.07
CA THR A 271 -43.92 -11.91 -18.83
C THR A 271 -44.02 -13.11 -17.91
N THR A 272 -45.16 -13.83 -17.94
CA THR A 272 -45.48 -15.02 -17.09
C THR A 272 -44.23 -15.77 -16.62
N PRO A 273 -44.01 -15.93 -15.29
CA PRO A 273 -42.86 -16.66 -14.80
C PRO A 273 -42.94 -18.09 -15.32
N ARG A 274 -42.08 -18.40 -16.30
CA ARG A 274 -41.80 -19.78 -16.65
C ARG A 274 -40.77 -20.26 -15.64
N LEU A 275 -41.22 -21.03 -14.65
CA LEU A 275 -40.41 -22.11 -14.10
C LEU A 275 -40.17 -23.08 -15.26
N ASN A 276 -39.24 -22.72 -16.15
CA ASN A 276 -38.77 -23.63 -17.18
C ASN A 276 -37.77 -24.56 -16.50
N ALA A 277 -38.27 -25.51 -15.71
CA ALA A 277 -37.54 -26.71 -15.37
C ALA A 277 -37.40 -27.54 -16.65
N SER A 278 -36.65 -27.04 -17.64
CA SER A 278 -36.43 -27.72 -18.92
C SER A 278 -35.64 -29.01 -18.74
N SER A 279 -35.14 -29.32 -17.54
CA SER A 279 -34.39 -30.54 -17.27
C SER A 279 -34.49 -31.12 -15.85
N THR A 280 -34.98 -30.41 -14.83
CA THR A 280 -34.97 -30.96 -13.45
C THR A 280 -36.14 -30.46 -12.61
N ALA A 281 -37.10 -31.35 -12.35
CA ALA A 281 -37.50 -31.69 -10.99
C ALA A 281 -37.58 -30.54 -9.95
N VAL A 282 -38.78 -30.05 -9.63
CA VAL A 282 -39.00 -29.25 -8.41
C VAL A 282 -39.25 -30.20 -7.24
N SER A 283 -38.28 -30.39 -6.36
CA SER A 283 -38.50 -31.14 -5.11
C SER A 283 -38.95 -30.16 -4.03
N ILE A 284 -40.14 -30.39 -3.47
CA ILE A 284 -40.65 -29.66 -2.30
C ILE A 284 -40.57 -30.65 -1.13
N GLY A 285 -39.63 -30.40 -0.21
CA GLY A 285 -39.32 -31.30 0.90
C GLY A 285 -38.46 -32.50 0.49
N ASP A 286 -38.69 -33.62 1.14
CA ASP A 286 -37.96 -34.90 1.03
C ASP A 286 -38.65 -35.91 0.09
N GLY A 287 -39.66 -35.45 -0.65
CA GLY A 287 -40.40 -36.24 -1.64
C GLY A 287 -39.72 -36.37 -3.00
N GLN A 288 -40.25 -37.28 -3.83
CA GLN A 288 -39.87 -37.40 -5.23
C GLN A 288 -40.07 -36.06 -5.95
N PRO A 289 -39.17 -35.66 -6.85
CA PRO A 289 -39.31 -34.37 -7.49
C PRO A 289 -40.56 -34.28 -8.39
N ILE A 290 -41.22 -33.13 -8.36
CA ILE A 290 -42.33 -32.82 -9.26
C ILE A 290 -41.73 -32.45 -10.62
N VAL A 291 -42.00 -33.26 -11.64
CA VAL A 291 -41.50 -33.05 -13.01
C VAL A 291 -42.66 -32.61 -13.90
N GLY A 292 -42.38 -31.70 -14.84
CA GLY A 292 -43.33 -31.37 -15.90
C GLY A 292 -44.54 -30.54 -15.46
N LEU A 293 -44.39 -29.71 -14.42
CA LEU A 293 -45.38 -28.69 -14.06
C LEU A 293 -45.62 -27.73 -15.23
N ARG A 294 -46.87 -27.63 -15.68
CA ARG A 294 -47.31 -26.71 -16.74
C ARG A 294 -48.52 -25.96 -16.23
N PHE A 295 -48.58 -24.67 -16.55
CA PHE A 295 -49.73 -23.82 -16.26
C PHE A 295 -50.18 -23.16 -17.55
N GLY A 296 -51.47 -22.88 -17.64
CA GLY A 296 -52.01 -22.11 -18.74
C GLY A 296 -53.46 -21.75 -18.53
N THR A 297 -54.03 -21.14 -19.55
CA THR A 297 -55.47 -20.92 -19.67
C THR A 297 -56.00 -21.62 -20.90
N CYS A 298 -57.31 -21.89 -20.91
CA CYS A 298 -58.00 -22.38 -22.10
C CYS A 298 -59.44 -21.86 -22.09
N VAL A 299 -60.02 -21.65 -23.28
CA VAL A 299 -61.44 -21.31 -23.41
C VAL A 299 -62.25 -22.60 -23.41
N VAL A 300 -63.20 -22.71 -22.48
CA VAL A 300 -64.13 -23.83 -22.37
C VAL A 300 -65.49 -23.37 -22.88
N ASP A 301 -65.99 -24.05 -23.90
CA ASP A 301 -67.32 -23.86 -24.47
C ASP A 301 -68.22 -25.04 -24.03
N ILE A 302 -69.10 -24.79 -23.06
CA ILE A 302 -69.94 -25.86 -22.49
C ILE A 302 -71.24 -25.91 -23.28
N PRO A 303 -71.62 -27.07 -23.85
CA PRO A 303 -72.86 -27.16 -24.62
C PRO A 303 -74.08 -26.92 -23.71
N SER A 304 -75.17 -26.47 -24.33
CA SER A 304 -76.48 -26.31 -23.71
C SER A 304 -76.85 -27.55 -22.85
N THR A 305 -76.94 -27.34 -21.53
CA THR A 305 -77.03 -28.43 -20.55
C THR A 305 -78.38 -28.40 -19.83
N ILE A 306 -79.16 -29.47 -19.96
CA ILE A 306 -80.47 -29.61 -19.31
C ILE A 306 -80.31 -29.65 -17.78
N ALA A 307 -81.27 -29.08 -17.04
CA ALA A 307 -81.28 -29.14 -15.57
C ALA A 307 -81.12 -30.59 -15.04
N SER A 308 -80.36 -30.73 -13.96
CA SER A 308 -80.03 -32.02 -13.33
C SER A 308 -79.28 -33.01 -14.24
N SER A 309 -78.56 -32.51 -15.25
CA SER A 309 -77.70 -33.31 -16.13
C SER A 309 -76.23 -32.88 -16.09
N THR A 310 -75.35 -33.64 -16.75
CA THR A 310 -73.92 -33.35 -16.88
C THR A 310 -73.55 -33.25 -18.34
N SER A 311 -72.79 -32.21 -18.69
CA SER A 311 -72.21 -32.00 -20.01
C SER A 311 -70.70 -32.09 -19.96
N PHE A 312 -70.13 -32.39 -21.12
CA PHE A 312 -68.68 -32.45 -21.31
C PHE A 312 -68.28 -31.39 -22.33
N ALA A 313 -67.17 -30.73 -22.05
CA ALA A 313 -66.57 -29.73 -22.94
C ALA A 313 -65.07 -30.00 -23.05
N ASN A 314 -64.51 -29.72 -24.22
CA ASN A 314 -63.08 -29.80 -24.44
C ASN A 314 -62.52 -28.39 -24.55
N CYS A 315 -61.32 -28.18 -24.02
CA CYS A 315 -60.54 -26.98 -24.28
C CYS A 315 -59.15 -27.33 -24.78
N THR A 316 -58.58 -26.43 -25.60
CA THR A 316 -57.22 -26.57 -26.11
C THR A 316 -56.22 -26.11 -25.05
N ALA A 317 -55.42 -27.04 -24.53
CA ALA A 317 -54.42 -26.81 -23.49
C ALA A 317 -53.04 -27.23 -24.00
N THR A 318 -52.39 -26.33 -24.74
CA THR A 318 -51.10 -26.60 -25.41
C THR A 318 -50.05 -27.13 -24.44
N GLY A 319 -49.48 -28.28 -24.78
CA GLY A 319 -48.47 -28.97 -23.98
C GLY A 319 -49.04 -29.98 -22.98
N VAL A 320 -50.35 -30.06 -22.75
CA VAL A 320 -50.91 -31.16 -21.95
C VAL A 320 -50.82 -32.47 -22.73
N THR A 321 -50.45 -33.56 -22.06
CA THR A 321 -50.37 -34.91 -22.62
C THR A 321 -51.29 -35.85 -21.85
N THR A 322 -51.64 -37.00 -22.43
CA THR A 322 -52.55 -37.99 -21.81
C THR A 322 -52.03 -38.62 -20.51
N SER A 323 -50.73 -38.46 -20.22
CA SER A 323 -50.12 -38.89 -18.95
C SER A 323 -50.26 -37.86 -17.83
N ASP A 324 -50.62 -36.61 -18.14
CA ASP A 324 -50.57 -35.55 -17.14
C ASP A 324 -51.84 -35.54 -16.27
N ARG A 325 -51.65 -35.36 -14.97
CA ARG A 325 -52.71 -35.03 -14.00
C ARG A 325 -53.06 -33.56 -14.14
N VAL A 326 -54.32 -33.27 -14.49
CA VAL A 326 -54.78 -31.90 -14.70
C VAL A 326 -55.66 -31.41 -13.54
N PHE A 327 -55.43 -30.18 -13.12
CA PHE A 327 -56.21 -29.44 -12.15
C PHE A 327 -56.73 -28.19 -12.86
N VAL A 328 -58.02 -27.91 -12.70
CA VAL A 328 -58.68 -26.83 -13.43
C VAL A 328 -59.43 -25.95 -12.44
N THR A 329 -59.23 -24.65 -12.54
CA THR A 329 -59.90 -23.63 -11.75
C THR A 329 -60.84 -22.86 -12.67
N MET A 330 -62.14 -22.96 -12.37
CA MET A 330 -63.20 -22.28 -13.09
C MET A 330 -63.29 -20.82 -12.62
N ARG A 331 -63.13 -19.86 -13.54
CA ARG A 331 -63.09 -18.43 -13.19
C ARG A 331 -64.48 -17.80 -13.03
N SER A 332 -65.44 -18.21 -13.85
CA SER A 332 -66.85 -17.81 -13.79
C SER A 332 -67.70 -18.75 -14.63
N THR A 333 -68.90 -19.10 -14.17
CA THR A 333 -69.92 -19.77 -14.99
C THR A 333 -71.30 -19.19 -14.72
N SER A 334 -72.23 -19.42 -15.64
CA SER A 334 -73.65 -19.15 -15.46
C SER A 334 -74.18 -19.78 -14.17
N THR A 335 -75.16 -19.13 -13.54
CA THR A 335 -75.84 -19.64 -12.34
C THR A 335 -76.32 -21.07 -12.57
N SER A 336 -76.11 -21.94 -11.57
CA SER A 336 -76.46 -23.38 -11.57
C SER A 336 -75.49 -24.33 -12.29
N MET A 337 -74.33 -23.87 -12.77
CA MET A 337 -73.28 -24.77 -13.29
C MET A 337 -72.22 -25.07 -12.23
N VAL A 338 -71.89 -26.35 -12.05
CA VAL A 338 -70.89 -26.82 -11.08
C VAL A 338 -69.86 -27.72 -11.77
N PHE A 339 -68.59 -27.34 -11.70
CA PHE A 339 -67.47 -28.15 -12.16
C PHE A 339 -67.39 -29.47 -11.37
N ARG A 340 -67.21 -30.59 -12.07
CA ARG A 340 -67.11 -31.92 -11.46
C ARG A 340 -65.73 -32.54 -11.58
N ASN A 341 -65.19 -32.59 -12.79
CA ASN A 341 -63.87 -33.16 -13.02
C ASN A 341 -63.21 -32.59 -14.29
N ALA A 342 -61.91 -32.81 -14.40
CA ALA A 342 -61.13 -32.58 -15.61
C ALA A 342 -60.20 -33.76 -15.88
N SER A 343 -59.93 -34.05 -17.14
CA SER A 343 -58.99 -35.07 -17.57
C SER A 343 -58.30 -34.72 -18.88
N SER A 344 -57.07 -35.20 -19.06
CA SER A 344 -56.29 -35.07 -20.29
C SER A 344 -56.60 -36.25 -21.23
N THR A 345 -57.65 -36.12 -22.04
CA THR A 345 -58.12 -37.24 -22.88
C THR A 345 -57.29 -37.43 -24.15
N THR A 346 -56.68 -36.37 -24.67
CA THR A 346 -55.77 -36.38 -25.83
C THR A 346 -54.69 -35.31 -25.68
N ASN A 347 -53.65 -35.38 -26.51
CA ASN A 347 -52.60 -34.35 -26.51
C ASN A 347 -53.21 -32.97 -26.81
N ASN A 348 -52.73 -31.97 -26.08
CA ASN A 348 -53.16 -30.57 -26.10
C ASN A 348 -54.64 -30.35 -25.76
N THR A 349 -55.30 -31.30 -25.10
CA THR A 349 -56.74 -31.20 -24.78
C THR A 349 -57.01 -31.54 -23.32
N ILE A 350 -57.76 -30.68 -22.66
CA ILE A 350 -58.40 -30.99 -21.37
C ILE A 350 -59.89 -31.13 -21.64
N GLN A 351 -60.47 -32.27 -21.25
CA GLN A 351 -61.90 -32.44 -21.15
C GLN A 351 -62.34 -32.09 -19.74
N VAL A 352 -63.39 -31.30 -19.61
CA VAL A 352 -64.03 -30.96 -18.34
C VAL A 352 -65.46 -31.48 -18.33
N SER A 353 -65.94 -31.87 -17.15
CA SER A 353 -67.37 -32.14 -16.94
C SER A 353 -67.99 -31.12 -16.00
N VAL A 354 -69.17 -30.66 -16.38
CA VAL A 354 -69.92 -29.63 -15.65
C VAL A 354 -71.34 -30.11 -15.49
N ALA A 355 -71.87 -30.04 -14.27
CA ALA A 355 -73.25 -30.37 -14.01
C ALA A 355 -74.10 -29.13 -13.87
N ASN A 356 -75.25 -29.14 -14.52
CA ASN A 356 -76.30 -28.19 -14.26
C ASN A 356 -77.09 -28.67 -13.03
N THR A 357 -76.88 -28.02 -11.89
CA THR A 357 -77.58 -28.31 -10.63
C THR A 357 -78.94 -27.61 -10.54
N GLY A 358 -79.43 -27.03 -11.64
CA GLY A 358 -80.76 -26.46 -11.73
C GLY A 358 -81.84 -27.46 -11.33
N TRP A 359 -82.87 -26.96 -10.66
CA TRP A 359 -83.96 -27.78 -10.12
C TRP A 359 -85.20 -27.63 -11.00
N LEU A 360 -85.66 -28.74 -11.57
CA LEU A 360 -86.82 -28.80 -12.49
C LEU A 360 -88.13 -28.24 -11.92
N SER A 361 -88.26 -28.08 -10.59
CA SER A 361 -89.49 -27.60 -9.94
C SER A 361 -89.54 -26.08 -9.70
N ASN A 362 -88.44 -25.34 -9.91
CA ASN A 362 -88.40 -23.89 -9.70
C ASN A 362 -88.29 -23.18 -11.06
N ALA A 363 -89.36 -22.52 -11.53
CA ALA A 363 -89.41 -21.87 -12.84
C ALA A 363 -88.28 -20.85 -13.13
N VAL A 364 -87.59 -20.36 -12.10
CA VAL A 364 -86.45 -19.43 -12.23
C VAL A 364 -85.13 -20.17 -12.52
N TYR A 365 -85.02 -21.45 -12.15
CA TYR A 365 -83.82 -22.30 -12.32
C TYR A 365 -84.12 -23.64 -13.04
N ALA A 366 -85.34 -23.80 -13.56
CA ALA A 366 -85.81 -24.97 -14.29
C ALA A 366 -85.66 -24.71 -15.78
N GLY A 367 -84.49 -25.03 -16.31
CA GLY A 367 -84.24 -24.88 -17.73
C GLY A 367 -82.89 -25.40 -18.16
N THR A 368 -82.77 -25.62 -19.46
CA THR A 368 -81.49 -25.79 -20.11
C THR A 368 -80.68 -24.50 -19.95
N VAL A 369 -79.45 -24.60 -19.45
CA VAL A 369 -78.52 -23.48 -19.35
C VAL A 369 -77.56 -23.56 -20.52
N ASP A 370 -77.44 -22.46 -21.25
CA ASP A 370 -76.50 -22.29 -22.36
C ASP A 370 -75.44 -21.26 -21.92
N PRO A 371 -74.35 -21.69 -21.27
CA PRO A 371 -73.35 -20.77 -20.75
C PRO A 371 -72.46 -20.23 -21.87
N ASP A 372 -72.07 -18.96 -21.78
CA ASP A 372 -71.07 -18.41 -22.67
C ASP A 372 -69.71 -19.12 -22.48
N ALA A 373 -68.93 -19.19 -23.55
CA ALA A 373 -67.56 -19.69 -23.49
C ALA A 373 -66.72 -18.83 -22.54
N THR A 374 -66.02 -19.46 -21.61
CA THR A 374 -65.27 -18.77 -20.55
C THR A 374 -63.81 -19.25 -20.47
N GLU A 375 -62.90 -18.35 -20.14
CA GLU A 375 -61.48 -18.68 -19.94
C GLU A 375 -61.27 -19.30 -18.56
N TRP A 376 -60.72 -20.51 -18.54
CA TRP A 376 -60.43 -21.27 -17.33
C TRP A 376 -58.92 -21.43 -17.16
N GLU A 377 -58.46 -21.43 -15.92
CA GLU A 377 -57.05 -21.62 -15.57
C GLU A 377 -56.79 -23.10 -15.30
N TRP A 378 -55.66 -23.63 -15.76
CA TRP A 378 -55.30 -25.03 -15.56
C TRP A 378 -53.84 -25.20 -15.14
N MET A 379 -53.60 -26.27 -14.39
CA MET A 379 -52.28 -26.79 -14.02
C MET A 379 -52.21 -28.26 -14.42
N ALA A 380 -51.13 -28.65 -15.09
CA ALA A 380 -50.84 -30.05 -15.43
C ALA A 380 -49.53 -30.49 -14.76
N ILE A 381 -49.53 -31.69 -14.21
CA ILE A 381 -48.38 -32.33 -13.56
C ILE A 381 -48.16 -33.68 -14.22
N ARG A 382 -46.92 -33.99 -14.60
CA ARG A 382 -46.58 -35.29 -15.19
C ARG A 382 -46.30 -36.35 -14.13
#